data_AF-A0A3N2KJI7-F1
#
_entry.id   AF-A0A3N2KJI7-F1
#
_cell.length_a   1.000
_cell.length_b   1.000
_cell.length_c   1.000
_cell.angle_alpha   90.00
_cell.angle_beta   90.00
_cell.angle_gamma   90.00
#
_symmetry.space_group_name_H-M   'P 1'
#
loop_
_entity.id
_entity.type
_entity.pdbx_description
1 polymer ?
#
loop_
_entity_poly.entity_id
_entity_poly.type
_entity_poly.pdbx_seq_one_letter_code
_entity_poly.pdbx_strand_id
1 'polypeptide(L)' 'MTLDEFQQQSIAHVKWGWSGDYAAHLLNRFNDRKECAKIFSRCRLVAYRNCISIGDARHHLISAGKI' A
#
# COMPACT_ATOMS: atom_id res chain seq x y z
N MET A 1 -7.65 1.71 11.57
CA MET A 1 -6.43 1.12 11.00
C MET A 1 -5.22 1.95 11.40
N THR A 2 -4.27 1.35 12.10
CA THR A 2 -2.97 1.92 12.47
C THR A 2 -1.95 1.75 11.34
N LEU A 3 -0.77 2.39 11.47
CA LEU A 3 0.31 2.22 10.49
C LEU A 3 0.83 0.77 10.48
N ASP A 4 0.91 0.12 11.64
CA ASP A 4 1.40 -1.25 11.78
C ASP A 4 0.42 -2.25 11.14
N GLU A 5 -0.88 -2.06 11.36
CA GLU A 5 -1.93 -2.83 10.68
C GLU A 5 -1.88 -2.63 9.16
N PHE A 6 -1.69 -1.39 8.71
CA PHE A 6 -1.55 -1.08 7.29
C PHE A 6 -0.33 -1.76 6.66
N GLN A 7 0.81 -1.75 7.34
CA GLN A 7 2.04 -2.41 6.90
C GLN A 7 1.82 -3.91 6.75
N GLN A 8 1.29 -4.57 7.79
CA GLN A 8 1.03 -6.01 7.76
C GLN A 8 0.08 -6.41 6.63
N GLN A 9 -1.03 -5.68 6.48
CA GLN A 9 -1.98 -5.92 5.40
C GLN A 9 -1.38 -5.68 4.02
N SER A 10 -0.54 -4.65 3.86
CA SER A 10 0.08 -4.33 2.57
C SER A 10 1.12 -5.37 2.17
N ILE A 11 1.93 -5.85 3.11
CA ILE A 11 2.89 -6.94 2.88
C ILE A 11 2.16 -8.22 2.48
N ALA A 12 1.08 -8.58 3.18
CA ALA A 12 0.27 -9.75 2.84
C ALA A 12 -0.35 -9.62 1.44
N HIS A 13 -0.86 -8.43 1.12
CA HIS A 13 -1.47 -8.12 -0.18
C HIS A 13 -0.47 -8.23 -1.34
N VAL A 14 0.75 -7.69 -1.18
CA VAL A 14 1.81 -7.80 -2.19
C VAL A 14 2.23 -9.24 -2.40
N LYS A 15 2.43 -10.01 -1.31
CA LYS A 15 2.81 -11.44 -1.39
C LYS A 15 1.77 -12.31 -2.11
N TRP A 16 0.49 -11.91 -2.06
CA TRP A 16 -0.59 -12.65 -2.70
C TRP A 16 -0.78 -12.26 -4.18
N GLY A 17 -0.72 -10.97 -4.50
CA GLY A 17 -1.14 -10.45 -5.81
C GLY A 17 -0.02 -10.03 -6.77
N TRP A 18 1.24 -9.94 -6.32
CA TRP A 18 2.36 -9.43 -7.13
C TRP A 18 3.59 -10.31 -7.02
N SER A 19 4.37 -10.34 -8.09
CA SER A 19 5.60 -11.13 -8.19
C SER A 19 6.75 -10.36 -8.87
N GLY A 20 7.94 -10.96 -8.85
CA GLY A 20 9.15 -10.41 -9.49
C GLY A 20 9.72 -9.17 -8.80
N ASP A 21 10.55 -8.42 -9.53
CA ASP A 21 11.28 -7.26 -9.02
C ASP A 21 10.34 -6.16 -8.50
N TYR A 22 9.16 -6.03 -9.10
CA TYR A 22 8.17 -5.05 -8.64
C TYR A 22 7.59 -5.41 -7.26
N ALA A 23 7.34 -6.69 -6.98
CA ALA A 23 6.94 -7.13 -5.65
C ALA A 23 8.03 -6.88 -4.61
N ALA A 24 9.30 -7.16 -4.95
CA ALA A 24 10.44 -6.87 -4.07
C ALA A 24 10.57 -5.36 -3.77
N HIS A 25 10.40 -4.52 -4.80
CA HIS A 25 10.38 -3.06 -4.64
C HIS A 25 9.28 -2.60 -3.67
N LEU A 26 8.04 -3.07 -3.86
CA LEU A 26 6.92 -2.75 -2.98
C LEU A 26 7.17 -3.19 -1.54
N LEU A 27 7.67 -4.42 -1.33
CA LEU A 27 8.00 -4.93 -0.01
C LEU A 27 9.06 -4.06 0.69
N ASN A 28 10.08 -3.58 -0.02
CA ASN A 28 11.06 -2.68 0.54
C ASN A 28 10.43 -1.36 0.99
N ARG A 29 9.51 -0.79 0.19
CA ARG A 29 8.80 0.44 0.56
C ARG A 29 7.86 0.27 1.75
N PHE A 30 7.19 -0.88 1.87
CA PHE A 30 6.32 -1.17 3.02
C PHE A 30 7.11 -1.48 4.30
N ASN A 31 8.33 -2.02 4.19
CA ASN A 31 9.20 -2.25 5.34
C ASN A 31 9.91 -0.99 5.85
N ASP A 32 10.15 0.00 4.98
CA ASP A 32 10.60 1.32 5.41
C ASP A 32 9.44 2.08 6.10
N ARG A 33 9.58 2.35 7.40
CA ARG A 33 8.52 2.99 8.20
C ARG A 33 8.15 4.39 7.70
N LYS A 34 9.11 5.18 7.19
CA LYS A 34 8.84 6.53 6.67
C LYS A 34 8.09 6.44 5.35
N GLU A 35 8.50 5.56 4.45
CA GLU A 35 7.81 5.36 3.17
C GLU A 35 6.42 4.75 3.38
N CYS A 36 6.29 3.76 4.25
CA CYS A 36 5.01 3.17 4.61
C CYS A 36 4.04 4.22 5.16
N ALA A 37 4.49 5.15 6.02
CA ALA A 37 3.66 6.24 6.53
C ALA A 37 3.21 7.22 5.44
N LYS A 38 4.07 7.53 4.46
CA LYS A 38 3.72 8.35 3.29
C LYS A 38 2.67 7.66 2.42
N ILE A 39 2.88 6.38 2.12
CA ILE A 39 1.94 5.58 1.33
C ILE A 39 0.60 5.50 2.05
N PHE A 40 0.59 5.23 3.35
CA PHE A 40 -0.63 5.16 4.15
C PHE A 40 -1.42 6.47 4.11
N SER A 41 -0.74 7.60 4.28
CA SER A 41 -1.35 8.94 4.17
C SER A 41 -1.98 9.16 2.80
N ARG A 42 -1.30 8.73 1.72
CA ARG A 42 -1.82 8.81 0.35
C ARG A 42 -3.03 7.90 0.14
N CYS A 43 -2.98 6.66 0.62
CA CYS A 43 -4.12 5.73 0.55
C CYS A 43 -5.33 6.30 1.29
N ARG A 44 -5.15 6.91 2.46
CA ARG A 44 -6.24 7.56 3.21
C ARG A 44 -6.87 8.71 2.42
N LEU A 45 -6.06 9.55 1.78
CA LEU A 45 -6.55 10.66 0.98
C LEU A 45 -7.29 10.19 -0.27
N VAL A 46 -6.80 9.16 -0.96
CA VAL A 46 -7.48 8.54 -2.11
C VAL A 46 -8.78 7.86 -1.68
N ALA A 47 -8.76 7.10 -0.58
CA ALA A 47 -9.94 6.46 0.00
C ALA A 47 -11.03 7.47 0.33
N TYR A 48 -10.66 8.57 1.00
CA TYR A 48 -11.57 9.65 1.33
C TYR A 48 -12.16 10.33 0.08
N ARG A 49 -11.31 10.70 -0.90
CA ARG A 49 -11.76 11.41 -2.11
C ARG A 49 -12.69 10.59 -3.00
N ASN A 50 -12.49 9.27 -3.03
CA ASN A 50 -13.25 8.38 -3.92
C ASN A 50 -14.31 7.58 -3.18
N CYS A 51 -14.50 7.80 -1.87
CA CYS A 51 -15.42 7.04 -1.02
C CYS A 51 -15.21 5.51 -1.10
N ILE A 52 -13.95 5.06 -1.17
CA ILE A 52 -13.57 3.64 -1.23
C ILE A 52 -12.82 3.22 0.04
N SER A 53 -12.64 1.91 0.22
CA SER A 53 -11.83 1.41 1.33
C SER A 53 -10.34 1.75 1.14
N ILE A 54 -9.58 1.79 2.23
CA ILE A 54 -8.12 1.96 2.16
C ILE A 54 -7.45 0.78 1.43
N GLY A 55 -8.04 -0.41 1.51
CA GLY A 55 -7.58 -1.59 0.77
C GLY A 55 -7.73 -1.39 -0.75
N ASP A 56 -8.86 -0.87 -1.20
CA ASP A 56 -9.11 -0.57 -2.62
C ASP A 56 -8.20 0.57 -3.10
N ALA A 57 -8.04 1.62 -2.28
CA ALA A 57 -7.12 2.71 -2.58
C ALA A 57 -5.68 2.22 -2.71
N ARG A 58 -5.23 1.31 -1.83
CA ARG A 58 -3.92 0.66 -1.92
C ARG A 58 -3.81 -0.15 -3.20
N HIS A 59 -4.76 -1.05 -3.47
CA HIS A 59 -4.76 -1.87 -4.69
C HIS A 59 -4.67 -0.99 -5.94
N HIS A 60 -5.51 0.04 -6.04
CA HIS A 60 -5.50 0.97 -7.16
C HIS A 60 -4.16 1.72 -7.32
N LEU A 61 -3.54 2.16 -6.21
CA LEU A 61 -2.24 2.83 -6.27
C LEU A 61 -1.11 1.90 -6.71
N ILE A 62 -1.10 0.64 -6.26
CA ILE A 62 -0.13 -0.37 -6.73
C ILE A 62 -0.37 -0.68 -8.21
N SER A 63 -1.60 -0.97 -8.61
CA SER A 63 -1.95 -1.32 -10.00
C SER A 63 -1.65 -0.17 -10.98
N ALA A 64 -1.71 1.08 -10.52
CA ALA A 64 -1.35 2.25 -11.31
C ALA A 64 0.15 2.59 -11.30
N GLY A 65 1.01 1.81 -10.62
CA GLY A 65 2.44 2.09 -10.47
C GLY A 65 2.73 3.41 -9.75
N LYS A 66 1.78 3.89 -8.92
CA LYS A 66 1.87 5.18 -8.23
C LYS A 66 2.57 5.07 -6.88
N ILE A 67 2.87 3.85 -6.44
CA ILE A 67 3.70 3.50 -5.28
C ILE A 67 4.61 2.32 -5.61
#